data_AF-A0A6G3TWR3-F1
#
_entry.id   AF-A0A6G3TWR3-F1
#
_cell.length_a   1.000
_cell.length_b   1.000
_cell.length_c   1.000
_cell.angle_alpha   90.00
_cell.angle_beta   90.00
_cell.angle_gamma   90.00
#
_symmetry.space_group_name_H-M   'P 1'
#
loop_
_entity.id
_entity.type
_entity.pdbx_description
1 polymer ?
#
loop_
_entity_poly.entity_id
_entity_poly.type
_entity_poly.pdbx_seq_one_letter_code
_entity_poly.pdbx_strand_id
1 'polypeptide(L)'
;DGPVLVDLETFSADLREHDLVVMALSHDRYALPDAAYRSFTGTYGWDVREWEGCAVLRGARETASCAWVAQHAPGNPKALAEFRRRVASLRDGDPTVRWYPF
;
A
#
# COMPACT_ATOMS: atom_id res chain seq x y z
N ASP A 1 -14.95 -23.10 8.90
CA ASP A 1 -15.03 -21.69 9.29
C ASP A 1 -13.65 -21.07 9.30
N GLY A 2 -13.35 -20.28 8.27
CA GLY A 2 -12.04 -19.68 8.05
C GLY A 2 -12.17 -18.39 7.24
N PRO A 3 -11.06 -17.67 6.99
CA PRO A 3 -11.10 -16.44 6.21
C PRO A 3 -11.62 -16.72 4.80
N VAL A 4 -12.42 -15.77 4.28
CA VAL A 4 -12.93 -15.79 2.91
C VAL A 4 -12.26 -14.65 2.14
N LEU A 5 -11.71 -14.98 0.97
CA LEU A 5 -11.15 -14.00 0.03
C LEU A 5 -12.24 -13.60 -0.97
N VAL A 6 -12.36 -12.31 -1.22
CA VAL A 6 -13.31 -11.67 -2.15
C VAL A 6 -12.57 -10.62 -2.98
N ASP A 7 -13.25 -9.96 -3.93
CA ASP A 7 -12.67 -8.89 -4.78
C ASP A 7 -11.50 -9.41 -5.65
N LEU A 8 -11.81 -10.39 -6.50
CA LEU A 8 -10.82 -11.12 -7.31
C LEU A 8 -10.67 -10.57 -8.74
N GLU A 9 -11.15 -9.35 -9.02
CA GLU A 9 -11.07 -8.73 -10.35
C GLU A 9 -9.64 -8.40 -10.79
N THR A 10 -8.67 -8.42 -9.87
CA THR A 10 -7.23 -8.27 -10.17
C THR A 10 -6.40 -9.53 -9.87
N PHE A 11 -7.05 -10.67 -9.62
CA PHE A 11 -6.35 -11.93 -9.33
C PHE A 11 -5.58 -12.43 -10.55
N SER A 12 -4.34 -12.88 -10.35
CA SER A 12 -3.48 -13.37 -11.42
C SER A 12 -2.43 -14.36 -10.90
N ALA A 13 -1.82 -15.12 -11.82
CA ALA A 13 -0.63 -15.91 -11.51
C ALA A 13 0.59 -14.99 -11.55
N ASP A 14 1.07 -14.58 -10.38
CA ASP A 14 2.13 -13.58 -10.22
C ASP A 14 3.03 -13.92 -9.02
N LEU A 15 4.00 -13.05 -8.74
CA LEU A 15 4.89 -13.11 -7.59
C LEU A 15 4.08 -12.93 -6.29
N ARG A 16 4.35 -13.76 -5.28
CA ARG A 16 3.75 -13.63 -3.92
C ARG A 16 4.00 -12.24 -3.32
N GLU A 17 5.09 -11.59 -3.72
CA GLU A 17 5.51 -10.27 -3.28
C GLU A 17 4.47 -9.19 -3.63
N HIS A 18 3.68 -9.39 -4.70
CA HIS A 18 2.57 -8.49 -5.06
C HIS A 18 1.47 -8.45 -4.01
N ASP A 19 1.22 -9.56 -3.32
CA ASP A 19 0.23 -9.65 -2.24
C ASP A 19 0.80 -9.09 -0.94
N LEU A 20 2.05 -9.43 -0.62
CA LEU A 20 2.66 -9.08 0.66
C LEU A 20 3.06 -7.60 0.76
N VAL A 21 3.44 -6.96 -0.36
CA VAL A 21 3.85 -5.54 -0.34
C VAL A 21 2.72 -4.61 0.12
N VAL A 22 1.46 -5.03 -0.02
CA VAL A 22 0.29 -4.30 0.47
C VAL A 22 0.29 -4.21 2.00
N MET A 23 0.81 -5.21 2.70
CA MET A 23 0.96 -5.17 4.16
C MET A 23 2.06 -4.21 4.59
N ALA A 24 3.18 -4.17 3.87
CA ALA A 24 4.25 -3.19 4.10
C ALA A 24 3.74 -1.75 3.87
N LEU A 25 2.95 -1.54 2.82
CA LEU A 25 2.27 -0.26 2.57
C LEU A 25 1.27 0.11 3.66
N SER A 26 0.51 -0.86 4.16
CA SER A 26 -0.45 -0.64 5.25
C SER A 26 0.24 -0.15 6.51
N HIS A 27 1.41 -0.72 6.81
CA HIS A 27 2.29 -0.27 7.89
C HIS A 27 2.83 1.14 7.64
N ASP A 28 3.52 1.36 6.53
CA ASP A 28 4.25 2.61 6.28
C ASP A 28 3.31 3.80 6.03
N ARG A 29 2.21 3.60 5.29
CA ARG A 29 1.33 4.69 4.83
C ARG A 29 0.03 4.78 5.61
N TYR A 30 -0.51 3.68 6.11
CA TYR A 30 -1.88 3.66 6.68
C TYR A 30 -1.91 3.39 8.19
N ALA A 31 -0.76 3.49 8.86
CA ALA A 31 -0.64 3.36 10.31
C ALA A 31 -1.15 2.01 10.85
N LEU A 32 -0.94 0.92 10.09
CA LEU A 32 -1.05 -0.42 10.66
C LEU A 32 -0.03 -0.54 11.81
N PRO A 33 -0.45 -0.91 13.04
CA PRO A 33 0.47 -0.96 14.17
C PRO A 33 1.62 -1.94 13.95
N ASP A 34 2.84 -1.58 14.38
CA ASP A 34 4.02 -2.43 14.24
C ASP A 34 3.81 -3.84 14.81
N ALA A 35 3.09 -3.95 15.94
CA ALA A 35 2.79 -5.24 16.55
C ALA A 35 1.93 -6.14 15.63
N ALA A 36 0.98 -5.54 14.90
CA ALA A 36 0.16 -6.26 13.94
C ALA A 36 0.99 -6.67 12.70
N TYR A 37 1.83 -5.77 12.19
CA TYR A 37 2.73 -6.09 11.08
C TYR A 37 3.71 -7.22 11.43
N ARG A 38 4.35 -7.15 12.60
CA ARG A 38 5.26 -8.22 13.09
C ARG A 38 4.55 -9.54 13.31
N SER A 39 3.31 -9.51 13.83
CA SER A 39 2.51 -10.73 13.98
C SER A 39 2.21 -11.37 12.62
N PHE A 40 1.86 -10.55 11.63
CA PHE A 40 1.62 -11.00 10.26
C PHE A 40 2.87 -11.66 9.65
N THR A 41 4.01 -10.97 9.64
CA THR A 41 5.23 -11.51 9.02
C THR A 41 5.76 -12.74 9.77
N GLY A 42 5.66 -12.75 11.11
CA GLY A 42 6.01 -13.92 11.93
C GLY A 42 5.12 -15.13 11.67
N THR A 43 3.82 -14.92 11.45
CA THR A 43 2.87 -16.01 11.12
C THR A 43 3.03 -16.49 9.68
N TYR A 44 3.24 -15.57 8.73
CA TYR A 44 3.49 -15.89 7.34
C TYR A 44 4.84 -16.58 7.13
N GLY A 45 5.82 -16.31 8.02
CA GLY A 45 7.15 -16.89 7.99
C GLY A 45 8.13 -16.15 7.08
N TRP A 46 7.75 -14.99 6.54
CA TRP A 46 8.61 -14.17 5.69
C TRP A 46 8.17 -12.70 5.69
N ASP A 47 9.13 -11.79 5.74
CA ASP A 47 8.91 -10.35 5.56
C ASP A 47 9.34 -9.93 4.15
N VAL A 48 8.38 -9.46 3.35
CA VAL A 48 8.64 -8.95 1.99
C VAL A 48 9.66 -7.82 1.99
N ARG A 49 9.82 -7.07 3.08
CA ARG A 49 10.79 -5.97 3.21
C ARG A 49 12.24 -6.44 3.20
N GLU A 50 12.50 -7.73 3.43
CA GLU A 50 13.84 -8.31 3.33
C GLU A 50 14.25 -8.62 1.88
N TRP A 51 13.30 -8.57 0.94
CA TRP A 51 13.56 -8.78 -0.47
C TRP A 51 14.08 -7.52 -1.16
N GLU A 52 15.15 -7.64 -1.94
CA GLU A 52 15.79 -6.53 -2.66
C GLU A 52 14.81 -5.75 -3.56
N GLY A 53 13.85 -6.44 -4.18
CA GLY A 53 12.84 -5.84 -5.06
C GLY A 53 11.70 -5.12 -4.34
N CYS A 54 11.62 -5.17 -3.01
CA CYS A 54 10.48 -4.65 -2.25
C CYS A 54 10.24 -3.16 -2.52
N ALA A 55 11.31 -2.36 -2.57
CA ALA A 55 11.20 -0.92 -2.80
C ALA A 55 10.56 -0.60 -4.16
N VAL A 56 10.86 -1.41 -5.19
CA VAL A 56 10.32 -1.23 -6.55
C VAL A 56 8.83 -1.56 -6.59
N LEU A 57 8.41 -2.73 -6.08
CA LEU A 57 6.99 -3.10 -6.05
C LEU A 57 6.17 -2.15 -5.15
N ARG A 58 6.75 -1.70 -4.03
CA ARG A 58 6.13 -0.72 -3.14
C ARG A 58 5.87 0.59 -3.89
N GLY A 59 6.88 1.14 -4.56
CA GLY A 59 6.77 2.37 -5.35
C GLY A 59 5.76 2.26 -6.49
N ALA A 60 5.68 1.10 -7.17
CA ALA A 60 4.68 0.84 -8.20
C ALA A 60 3.25 0.89 -7.62
N ARG A 61 3.00 0.23 -6.48
CA ARG A 61 1.70 0.25 -5.79
C ARG A 61 1.35 1.64 -5.24
N GLU A 62 2.31 2.38 -4.70
CA GLU A 62 2.13 3.77 -4.26
C GLU A 62 1.70 4.67 -5.42
N THR A 63 2.36 4.51 -6.58
CA THR A 63 2.04 5.26 -7.80
C THR A 63 0.65 4.90 -8.31
N ALA A 64 0.30 3.61 -8.38
CA ALA A 64 -1.03 3.16 -8.75
C ALA A 64 -2.11 3.71 -7.81
N SER A 65 -1.83 3.74 -6.51
CA SER A 65 -2.73 4.30 -5.50
C SER A 65 -2.95 5.81 -5.72
N CYS A 66 -1.91 6.59 -6.05
CA CYS A 66 -2.06 8.00 -6.41
C CYS A 66 -2.92 8.19 -7.66
N ALA A 67 -2.71 7.37 -8.70
CA ALA A 67 -3.47 7.43 -9.93
C ALA A 67 -4.96 7.12 -9.69
N TRP A 68 -5.27 6.14 -8.85
CA TRP A 68 -6.65 5.83 -8.45
C TRP A 68 -7.32 7.00 -7.73
N VAL A 69 -6.64 7.64 -6.79
CA VAL A 69 -7.17 8.83 -6.10
C VAL A 69 -7.42 9.97 -7.09
N ALA A 70 -6.52 10.19 -8.05
CA ALA A 70 -6.65 11.28 -9.02
C ALA A 70 -7.98 11.21 -9.79
N GLN A 71 -8.48 10.01 -10.05
CA GLN A 71 -9.78 9.79 -10.71
C GLN A 71 -10.96 10.35 -9.89
N HIS A 72 -10.81 10.44 -8.57
CA HIS A 72 -11.82 10.95 -7.65
C HIS A 72 -11.67 12.44 -7.38
N ALA A 73 -10.52 13.06 -7.71
CA ALA A 73 -10.25 14.46 -7.41
C ALA A 73 -11.26 15.45 -8.05
N PRO A 74 -11.76 15.24 -9.29
CA PRO A 74 -12.83 16.07 -9.83
C PRO A 74 -14.09 16.00 -8.96
N GLY A 75 -14.47 17.13 -8.36
CA GLY A 75 -15.69 17.22 -7.54
C GLY A 75 -15.56 16.70 -6.11
N ASN A 76 -14.42 16.11 -5.70
CA ASN A 76 -14.17 15.72 -4.31
C ASN A 76 -12.94 16.45 -3.74
N PRO A 77 -13.14 17.54 -2.96
CA PRO A 77 -12.04 18.30 -2.37
C PRO A 77 -11.14 17.49 -1.44
N LYS A 78 -11.67 16.47 -0.77
CA LYS A 78 -10.85 15.59 0.08
C LYS A 78 -9.91 14.77 -0.80
N ALA A 79 -10.43 14.07 -1.80
CA ALA A 79 -9.63 13.30 -2.78
C ALA A 79 -8.53 14.16 -3.44
N LEU A 80 -8.83 15.42 -3.78
CA LEU A 80 -7.81 16.33 -4.29
C LEU A 80 -6.73 16.67 -3.25
N ALA A 81 -7.11 16.92 -2.00
CA ALA A 81 -6.18 17.32 -0.95
C ALA A 81 -5.13 16.25 -0.69
N GLU A 82 -5.54 14.99 -0.57
CA GLU A 82 -4.59 13.93 -0.32
C GLU A 82 -3.99 13.31 -1.61
N PHE A 83 -4.57 13.47 -2.82
CA PHE A 83 -3.81 13.24 -4.06
C PHE A 83 -2.53 14.07 -4.05
N ARG A 84 -2.64 15.36 -3.69
CA ARG A 84 -1.50 16.26 -3.56
C ARG A 84 -0.53 15.80 -2.46
N ARG A 85 -1.05 15.35 -1.30
CA ARG A 85 -0.21 14.78 -0.23
C ARG A 85 0.62 13.60 -0.73
N ARG A 86 -0.03 12.61 -1.36
CA ARG A 86 0.64 11.39 -1.82
C ARG A 86 1.71 11.72 -2.86
N VAL A 87 1.37 12.51 -3.87
CA VAL A 87 2.32 12.95 -4.90
C VAL A 87 3.50 13.73 -4.31
N ALA A 88 3.26 14.63 -3.35
CA ALA A 88 4.33 15.35 -2.67
C ALA A 88 5.26 14.38 -1.93
N SER A 89 4.71 13.47 -1.12
CA SER A 89 5.51 12.48 -0.38
C SER A 89 6.35 11.57 -1.28
N LEU A 90 5.87 11.24 -2.48
CA LEU A 90 6.64 10.45 -3.45
C LEU A 90 7.77 11.27 -4.10
N ARG A 91 7.54 12.54 -4.41
CA ARG A 91 8.56 13.44 -4.97
C ARG A 91 9.67 13.74 -3.97
N ASP A 92 9.29 13.91 -2.72
CA ASP A 92 10.22 14.18 -1.62
C ASP A 92 10.92 12.91 -1.13
N GLY A 93 10.49 11.73 -1.62
CA GLY A 93 11.03 10.44 -1.20
C GLY A 93 10.78 10.13 0.27
N ASP A 94 9.73 10.70 0.88
CA ASP A 94 9.41 10.54 2.29
C ASP A 94 8.40 9.38 2.49
N PRO A 95 8.87 8.19 2.95
CA PRO A 95 8.00 7.05 3.19
C PRO A 95 7.18 7.18 4.48
N THR A 96 7.47 8.16 5.33
CA THR A 96 6.84 8.33 6.66
C THR A 96 5.55 9.13 6.61
N VAL A 97 5.29 9.84 5.50
CA VAL A 97 4.05 10.58 5.31
C VAL A 97 2.88 9.61 5.31
N ARG A 98 2.05 9.71 6.35
CA ARG A 98 0.79 9.00 6.46
C ARG A 98 -0.19 9.45 5.37
N TRP A 99 -0.84 8.45 4.77
CA TRP A 99 -1.89 8.57 3.78
C TRP A 99 -3.26 8.24 4.41
N TYR A 100 -4.32 8.74 3.78
CA TYR A 100 -5.70 8.62 4.23
C TYR A 100 -6.61 8.14 3.09
N PRO A 101 -7.73 7.46 3.41
CA PRO A 101 -8.71 6.98 2.43
C PRO A 101 -9.63 8.08 1.87
N PHE A 102 -9.52 9.32 2.38
CA PHE A 102 -10.21 10.56 1.96
C PHE A 102 -11.69 10.71 2.33
#